data_AF-A0A7C2UQD5-F1
#
_entry.id   AF-A0A7C2UQD5-F1
#
_cell.length_a   1.000
_cell.length_b   1.000
_cell.length_c   1.000
_cell.angle_alpha   90.00
_cell.angle_beta   90.00
_cell.angle_gamma   90.00
#
_symmetry.space_group_name_H-M   'P 1'
#
loop_
_entity.id
_entity.type
_entity.pdbx_description
1 polymer ?
#
loop_
_entity_poly.entity_id
_entity_poly.type
_entity_poly.pdbx_seq_one_letter_code
_entity_poly.pdbx_strand_id
1 'polypeptide(L)'
;MIRHRGFTLIELLVVIAIIAILAAILFPVFAQAREQARKTQCVSNMKQAGLGVQMYLQDYDETYPMSVYRARNNQNQECAYTMLSAIEPYIKNKDIYECPSARQAMDLDAFWRQFGLPGGDCGQFRWLSYVANFALFEDGPANTITGAVNQPPIKQPELEYVVETAAYLDGHLTLQGGNGNCSLFNSPVEGRHSETVSVVYADGHAKSLKVRQANQSCINISNRTFRLWCVQTAPYNRTCGQQQQKVCDSSANIPGSRDLWGIPSDDQFSGTLGRCVKALR
;
A
#
# COMPACT_ATOMS: atom_id res chain seq x y z
N MET A 1 -4.63 45.12 -54.83
CA MET A 1 -3.90 45.38 -53.57
C MET A 1 -4.79 44.98 -52.41
N ILE A 2 -4.45 43.91 -51.70
CA ILE A 2 -5.19 43.50 -50.51
C ILE A 2 -4.72 44.40 -49.36
N ARG A 3 -5.61 45.25 -48.85
CA ARG A 3 -5.33 46.20 -47.78
C ARG A 3 -5.31 45.42 -46.45
N HIS A 4 -4.13 45.07 -45.95
CA HIS A 4 -4.01 44.46 -44.63
C HIS A 4 -4.48 45.47 -43.56
N ARG A 5 -5.56 45.14 -42.86
CA ARG A 5 -5.99 45.88 -41.65
C ARG A 5 -4.98 45.55 -40.54
N GLY A 6 -4.28 46.56 -40.04
CA GLY A 6 -3.38 46.42 -38.90
C GLY A 6 -4.15 46.22 -37.60
N PHE A 7 -3.72 45.28 -36.78
CA PHE A 7 -4.27 45.03 -35.45
C PHE A 7 -3.87 46.18 -34.52
N THR A 8 -4.80 46.75 -33.76
CA THR A 8 -4.48 47.83 -32.81
C THR A 8 -3.92 47.24 -31.51
N LEU A 9 -3.04 47.98 -30.83
CA LEU A 9 -2.45 47.56 -29.55
C LEU A 9 -3.53 47.26 -28.49
N ILE A 10 -4.62 48.04 -28.50
CA ILE A 10 -5.73 47.89 -27.56
C ILE A 10 -6.48 46.56 -27.78
N GLU A 11 -6.74 46.18 -29.03
CA GLU A 11 -7.39 44.89 -29.34
C GLU A 11 -6.54 43.72 -28.86
N LEU A 12 -5.21 43.79 -29.00
CA LEU A 12 -4.32 42.75 -28.50
C LEU A 12 -4.34 42.68 -26.98
N LEU A 13 -4.31 43.83 -26.32
CA LEU A 13 -4.29 43.93 -24.86
C LEU A 13 -5.59 43.38 -24.23
N VAL A 14 -6.75 43.68 -24.81
CA VAL A 14 -8.03 43.15 -24.31
C VAL A 14 -8.10 41.63 -24.45
N VAL A 15 -7.62 41.08 -25.58
CA VAL A 15 -7.63 39.63 -25.81
C VAL A 15 -6.74 38.91 -24.81
N ILE A 16 -5.50 39.37 -24.60
CA ILE A 16 -4.62 38.75 -23.61
C ILE A 16 -5.18 38.90 -22.18
N ALA A 17 -5.84 40.01 -21.86
CA ALA A 17 -6.48 40.20 -20.56
C ALA A 17 -7.61 39.20 -20.33
N ILE A 18 -8.47 38.97 -21.35
CA ILE A 18 -9.54 37.97 -21.28
C ILE A 18 -8.94 36.56 -21.14
N ILE A 19 -7.93 36.20 -21.95
CA ILE A 19 -7.25 34.90 -21.85
C ILE A 19 -6.63 34.72 -20.46
N ALA A 20 -5.97 35.76 -19.91
CA ALA A 20 -5.37 35.71 -18.58
C ALA A 20 -6.42 35.47 -17.49
N ILE A 21 -7.58 36.14 -17.55
CA ILE A 21 -8.68 35.93 -16.59
C ILE A 21 -9.25 34.51 -16.70
N LEU A 22 -9.52 34.03 -17.93
CA LEU A 22 -10.03 32.68 -18.15
C LEU A 22 -9.05 31.62 -17.66
N ALA A 23 -7.77 31.79 -17.98
CA ALA A 23 -6.71 30.89 -17.55
C ALA A 23 -6.56 30.88 -16.02
N ALA A 24 -6.63 32.04 -15.37
CA ALA A 24 -6.55 32.16 -13.91
C ALA A 24 -7.63 31.36 -13.17
N ILE A 25 -8.85 31.27 -13.73
CA ILE A 25 -9.94 30.46 -13.17
C ILE A 25 -9.82 28.98 -13.57
N LEU A 26 -9.40 28.71 -14.81
CA LEU A 26 -9.37 27.35 -15.35
C LEU A 26 -8.23 26.51 -14.76
N PHE A 27 -7.06 27.09 -14.52
CA PHE A 27 -5.90 26.36 -13.97
C PHE A 27 -6.15 25.69 -12.61
N PRO A 28 -6.68 26.36 -11.57
CA PRO A 28 -6.94 25.71 -10.28
C PRO A 28 -7.99 24.61 -10.39
N VAL A 29 -9.05 24.81 -11.18
CA VAL A 29 -10.10 23.81 -11.40
C VAL A 29 -9.54 22.58 -12.13
N PHE A 30 -8.73 22.79 -13.17
CA PHE A 30 -8.10 21.71 -13.91
C PHE A 30 -7.12 20.91 -13.04
N ALA A 31 -6.36 21.58 -12.18
CA ALA A 31 -5.46 20.91 -11.22
C ALA A 31 -6.24 19.99 -10.26
N GLN A 32 -7.36 20.46 -9.72
CA GLN A 32 -8.24 19.64 -8.85
C GLN A 32 -8.84 18.46 -9.61
N ALA A 33 -9.37 18.70 -10.82
CA ALA A 33 -9.95 17.63 -11.64
C ALA A 33 -8.92 16.54 -11.99
N ARG A 34 -7.69 16.94 -12.34
CA ARG A 34 -6.58 16.02 -12.59
C ARG A 34 -6.24 15.19 -11.35
N GLU A 35 -6.26 15.79 -10.16
CA GLU A 35 -6.01 15.07 -8.91
C GLU A 35 -7.11 14.06 -8.60
N GLN A 36 -8.38 14.40 -8.81
CA GLN A 36 -9.49 13.45 -8.65
C GLN A 36 -9.40 12.29 -9.63
N ALA A 37 -8.96 12.54 -10.87
CA ALA A 37 -8.70 11.48 -11.84
C ALA A 37 -7.58 10.53 -11.38
N ARG A 38 -6.46 11.07 -10.86
CA ARG A 38 -5.37 10.26 -10.30
C ARG A 38 -5.82 9.43 -9.10
N LYS A 39 -6.61 10.04 -8.20
CA LYS A 39 -7.20 9.34 -7.05
C LYS A 39 -8.08 8.16 -7.51
N THR A 40 -8.95 8.39 -8.48
CA THR A 40 -9.83 7.35 -9.03
C THR A 40 -9.02 6.21 -9.67
N GLN A 41 -7.96 6.54 -10.41
CA GLN A 41 -7.06 5.55 -10.98
C GLN A 41 -6.33 4.74 -9.90
N CYS A 42 -5.86 5.39 -8.83
CA CYS A 42 -5.21 4.73 -7.69
C CYS A 42 -6.15 3.70 -7.02
N VAL A 43 -7.40 4.09 -6.74
CA VAL A 43 -8.41 3.17 -6.19
C VAL A 43 -8.68 2.00 -7.15
N SER A 44 -8.79 2.28 -8.45
CA SER A 44 -9.00 1.26 -9.48
C SER A 44 -7.83 0.27 -9.56
N ASN A 45 -6.60 0.77 -9.56
CA ASN A 45 -5.37 -0.03 -9.57
C ASN A 45 -5.33 -0.99 -8.37
N MET A 46 -5.57 -0.46 -7.17
CA MET A 46 -5.60 -1.29 -5.97
C MET A 46 -6.75 -2.31 -6.01
N LYS A 47 -7.96 -1.92 -6.47
CA LYS A 47 -9.07 -2.85 -6.64
C LYS A 47 -8.71 -4.01 -7.58
N GLN A 48 -7.96 -3.74 -8.66
CA GLN A 48 -7.48 -4.79 -9.55
C GLN A 48 -6.51 -5.75 -8.85
N ALA A 49 -5.62 -5.24 -7.99
CA ALA A 49 -4.77 -6.10 -7.14
C ALA A 49 -5.61 -6.97 -6.19
N GLY A 50 -6.63 -6.39 -5.54
CA GLY A 50 -7.58 -7.14 -4.69
C GLY A 50 -8.34 -8.23 -5.43
N LEU A 51 -8.81 -7.94 -6.64
CA LEU A 51 -9.45 -8.94 -7.50
C LEU A 51 -8.48 -10.08 -7.88
N GLY A 52 -7.20 -9.75 -8.12
CA GLY A 52 -6.16 -10.75 -8.32
C GLY A 52 -6.02 -11.71 -7.14
N VAL A 53 -6.08 -11.18 -5.91
CA VAL A 53 -6.12 -12.02 -4.69
C VAL A 53 -7.36 -12.91 -4.68
N GLN A 54 -8.55 -12.38 -4.99
CA GLN A 54 -9.76 -13.20 -5.02
C GLN A 54 -9.69 -14.34 -6.03
N MET A 55 -9.09 -14.09 -7.20
CA MET A 55 -8.87 -15.14 -8.21
C MET A 55 -7.87 -16.19 -7.71
N TYR A 56 -6.79 -15.77 -7.05
CA TYR A 56 -5.86 -16.70 -6.40
C TYR A 56 -6.58 -17.57 -5.36
N LEU A 57 -7.41 -16.98 -4.49
CA LEU A 57 -8.14 -17.72 -3.47
C LEU A 57 -9.05 -18.81 -4.06
N GLN A 58 -9.66 -18.56 -5.22
CA GLN A 58 -10.49 -19.55 -5.93
C GLN A 58 -9.68 -20.77 -6.40
N ASP A 59 -8.43 -20.58 -6.79
CA ASP A 59 -7.56 -21.66 -7.29
C ASP A 59 -6.82 -22.41 -6.17
N TYR A 60 -6.66 -21.80 -5.00
CA TYR A 60 -5.83 -22.29 -3.89
C TYR A 60 -6.62 -22.60 -2.60
N ASP A 61 -7.82 -23.19 -2.72
CA ASP A 61 -8.65 -23.64 -1.58
C ASP A 61 -8.84 -22.52 -0.52
N GLU A 62 -9.17 -21.33 -1.01
CA GLU A 62 -9.40 -20.11 -0.20
C GLU A 62 -8.21 -19.73 0.70
N THR A 63 -7.01 -20.17 0.35
CA THR A 63 -5.79 -19.92 1.14
C THR A 63 -5.03 -18.72 0.59
N TYR A 64 -4.71 -17.73 1.43
CA TYR A 64 -3.93 -16.57 1.02
C TYR A 64 -2.49 -16.96 0.64
N PRO A 65 -1.84 -16.25 -0.30
CA PRO A 65 -0.45 -16.50 -0.62
C PRO A 65 0.45 -16.12 0.55
N MET A 66 1.59 -16.81 0.66
CA MET A 66 2.65 -16.40 1.60
C MET A 66 3.22 -15.04 1.25
N SER A 67 3.63 -14.29 2.26
CA SER A 67 4.18 -12.94 2.11
C SER A 67 5.43 -12.92 1.22
N VAL A 68 6.37 -13.80 1.55
CA VAL A 68 7.64 -13.94 0.84
C VAL A 68 8.20 -15.33 1.13
N TYR A 69 8.85 -15.96 0.16
CA TYR A 69 9.66 -17.15 0.40
C TYR A 69 10.89 -17.15 -0.51
N ARG A 70 11.91 -17.91 -0.10
CA ARG A 70 13.16 -18.03 -0.85
C ARG A 70 12.92 -18.93 -2.06
N ALA A 71 13.23 -18.41 -3.24
CA ALA A 71 13.19 -19.16 -4.49
C ALA A 71 14.46 -18.92 -5.31
N ARG A 72 14.51 -19.49 -6.52
CA ARG A 72 15.58 -19.25 -7.48
C ARG A 72 15.00 -18.75 -8.79
N ASN A 73 15.61 -17.71 -9.35
CA ASN A 73 15.23 -17.18 -10.65
C ASN A 73 15.78 -18.06 -11.79
N ASN A 74 15.46 -17.71 -13.04
CA ASN A 74 15.93 -18.42 -14.24
C ASN A 74 17.47 -18.45 -14.40
N GLN A 75 18.17 -17.56 -13.70
CA GLN A 75 19.64 -17.50 -13.68
C GLN A 75 20.23 -18.30 -12.50
N ASN A 76 19.41 -19.11 -11.81
CA ASN A 76 19.78 -19.90 -10.64
C ASN A 76 20.29 -19.07 -9.45
N GLN A 77 19.93 -17.79 -9.38
CA GLN A 77 20.25 -16.90 -8.27
C GLN A 77 19.14 -16.95 -7.22
N GLU A 78 19.50 -16.89 -5.95
CA GLU A 78 18.51 -16.77 -4.87
C GLU A 78 17.77 -15.43 -4.96
N CYS A 79 16.45 -15.48 -4.88
CA CYS A 79 15.56 -14.33 -4.98
C CYS A 79 14.38 -14.46 -4.00
N ALA A 80 13.69 -13.35 -3.77
CA ALA A 80 12.46 -13.30 -2.99
C ALA A 80 11.26 -13.53 -3.90
N TYR A 81 10.53 -14.62 -3.70
CA TYR A 81 9.24 -14.81 -4.35
C TYR A 81 8.16 -14.29 -3.39
N THR A 82 7.52 -13.21 -3.78
CA THR A 82 6.57 -12.46 -2.94
C THR A 82 5.12 -12.83 -3.24
N MET A 83 4.19 -12.44 -2.36
CA MET A 83 2.75 -12.54 -2.65
C MET A 83 2.36 -11.89 -3.99
N LEU A 84 3.04 -10.80 -4.36
CA LEU A 84 2.84 -10.12 -5.64
C LEU A 84 3.18 -11.04 -6.82
N SER A 85 4.27 -11.81 -6.68
CA SER A 85 4.69 -12.82 -7.65
C SER A 85 3.67 -13.96 -7.77
N ALA A 86 3.07 -14.38 -6.66
CA ALA A 86 2.03 -15.41 -6.65
C ALA A 86 0.74 -14.96 -7.36
N ILE A 87 0.39 -13.68 -7.24
CA ILE A 87 -0.83 -13.10 -7.81
C ILE A 87 -0.62 -12.64 -9.26
N GLU A 88 0.62 -12.48 -9.71
CA GLU A 88 0.99 -11.99 -11.04
C GLU A 88 0.21 -12.60 -12.22
N PRO A 89 -0.04 -13.93 -12.26
CA PRO A 89 -0.80 -14.55 -13.36
C PRO A 89 -2.23 -14.03 -13.52
N TYR A 90 -2.82 -13.52 -12.44
CA TYR A 90 -4.21 -13.03 -12.40
C TYR A 90 -4.34 -11.55 -12.79
N ILE A 91 -3.28 -10.77 -12.60
CA ILE A 91 -3.34 -9.31 -12.74
C ILE A 91 -2.76 -8.77 -14.05
N LYS A 92 -1.98 -9.55 -14.81
CA LYS A 92 -1.42 -9.27 -16.17
C LYS A 92 -0.64 -7.95 -16.37
N ASN A 93 -0.87 -6.91 -15.58
CA ASN A 93 -0.27 -5.59 -15.64
C ASN A 93 0.33 -5.26 -14.27
N LYS A 94 1.66 -5.14 -14.20
CA LYS A 94 2.39 -4.88 -12.95
C LYS A 94 2.34 -3.41 -12.52
N ASP A 95 2.06 -2.50 -13.46
CA ASP A 95 1.99 -1.05 -13.20
C ASP A 95 0.82 -0.68 -12.27
N ILE A 96 -0.11 -1.60 -12.04
CA ILE A 96 -1.20 -1.42 -11.08
C ILE A 96 -0.71 -1.36 -9.64
N TYR A 97 0.54 -1.70 -9.36
CA TYR A 97 1.12 -1.57 -8.01
C TYR A 97 1.75 -0.19 -7.75
N GLU A 98 1.72 0.69 -8.75
CA GLU A 98 2.19 2.05 -8.65
C GLU A 98 1.03 3.06 -8.60
N CYS A 99 1.18 4.05 -7.72
CA CYS A 99 0.30 5.19 -7.66
C CYS A 99 0.67 6.21 -8.75
N PRO A 100 -0.28 6.68 -9.58
CA PRO A 100 0.00 7.69 -10.60
C PRO A 100 0.54 9.03 -10.05
N SER A 101 0.26 9.33 -8.79
CA SER A 101 0.78 10.52 -8.10
C SER A 101 2.18 10.32 -7.51
N ALA A 102 2.66 9.07 -7.41
CA ALA A 102 3.94 8.73 -6.78
C ALA A 102 4.56 7.48 -7.39
N ARG A 103 4.87 7.57 -8.68
CA ARG A 103 5.60 6.53 -9.40
C ARG A 103 6.97 6.32 -8.79
N GLN A 104 7.45 5.08 -8.83
CA GLN A 104 8.78 4.71 -8.35
C GLN A 104 9.01 5.16 -6.90
N ALA A 105 7.99 4.98 -6.05
CA ALA A 105 8.03 5.36 -4.64
C ALA A 105 9.03 4.47 -3.86
N MET A 106 9.01 3.17 -4.14
CA MET A 106 9.88 2.17 -3.52
C MET A 106 10.40 1.18 -4.56
N ASP A 107 11.70 0.90 -4.54
CA ASP A 107 12.37 -0.13 -5.35
C ASP A 107 12.48 -1.44 -4.56
N LEU A 108 11.58 -2.38 -4.80
CA LEU A 108 11.53 -3.68 -4.12
C LEU A 108 12.65 -4.62 -4.58
N ASP A 109 13.02 -4.55 -5.87
CA ASP A 109 14.09 -5.39 -6.42
C ASP A 109 15.44 -5.00 -5.78
N ALA A 110 15.72 -3.70 -5.69
CA ALA A 110 16.90 -3.19 -5.00
C ALA A 110 16.89 -3.53 -3.50
N PHE A 111 15.72 -3.45 -2.85
CA PHE A 111 15.57 -3.84 -1.46
C PHE A 111 15.98 -5.30 -1.22
N TRP A 112 15.46 -6.25 -1.99
CA TRP A 112 15.82 -7.67 -1.81
C TRP A 112 17.30 -7.95 -2.10
N ARG A 113 17.89 -7.27 -3.08
CA ARG A 113 19.34 -7.34 -3.35
C ARG A 113 20.16 -6.88 -2.15
N GLN A 114 19.73 -5.81 -1.48
CA GLN A 114 20.39 -5.32 -0.26
C GLN A 114 20.28 -6.33 0.90
N PHE A 115 19.20 -7.12 0.94
CA PHE A 115 18.98 -8.18 1.94
C PHE A 115 19.65 -9.53 1.59
N GLY A 116 20.63 -9.52 0.69
CA GLY A 116 21.44 -10.70 0.37
C GLY A 116 20.80 -11.66 -0.63
N LEU A 117 19.76 -11.23 -1.35
CA LEU A 117 19.11 -12.00 -2.41
C LEU A 117 19.52 -11.43 -3.78
N PRO A 118 20.59 -11.94 -4.42
CA PRO A 118 21.14 -11.34 -5.65
C PRO A 118 20.19 -11.39 -6.84
N GLY A 119 19.20 -12.28 -6.84
CA GLY A 119 18.15 -12.34 -7.84
C GLY A 119 16.99 -11.37 -7.61
N GLY A 120 17.04 -10.55 -6.55
CA GLY A 120 16.05 -9.51 -6.26
C GLY A 120 14.65 -10.05 -6.00
N ASP A 121 13.63 -9.41 -6.59
CA ASP A 121 12.24 -9.90 -6.58
C ASP A 121 12.06 -10.89 -7.75
N CYS A 122 11.81 -12.16 -7.44
CA CYS A 122 11.70 -13.25 -8.42
C CYS A 122 10.62 -12.99 -9.50
N GLY A 123 9.67 -12.07 -9.25
CA GLY A 123 8.58 -11.68 -10.15
C GLY A 123 8.74 -10.30 -10.82
N GLN A 124 9.88 -9.62 -10.63
CA GLN A 124 10.23 -8.31 -11.20
C GLN A 124 9.21 -7.19 -10.88
N PHE A 125 8.57 -7.22 -9.70
CA PHE A 125 7.79 -6.09 -9.20
C PHE A 125 8.73 -5.00 -8.67
N ARG A 126 9.40 -4.30 -9.58
CA ARG A 126 10.44 -3.35 -9.20
C ARG A 126 9.90 -2.19 -8.38
N TRP A 127 8.80 -1.58 -8.81
CA TRP A 127 8.27 -0.38 -8.19
C TRP A 127 6.98 -0.64 -7.43
N LEU A 128 6.91 -0.16 -6.20
CA LEU A 128 5.73 -0.25 -5.35
C LEU A 128 5.36 1.11 -4.77
N SER A 129 4.07 1.42 -4.80
CA SER A 129 3.47 2.51 -4.04
C SER A 129 2.43 2.01 -3.02
N TYR A 130 2.04 0.74 -3.12
CA TYR A 130 1.07 0.08 -2.26
C TYR A 130 1.75 -1.02 -1.47
N VAL A 131 1.30 -1.22 -0.23
CA VAL A 131 1.85 -2.19 0.70
C VAL A 131 0.81 -3.25 1.01
N ALA A 132 1.28 -4.49 1.13
CA ALA A 132 0.47 -5.63 1.48
C ALA A 132 0.30 -5.75 3.00
N ASN A 133 -0.84 -6.31 3.40
CA ASN A 133 -1.09 -6.71 4.78
C ASN A 133 -0.34 -8.04 5.09
N PHE A 134 0.90 -7.96 5.56
CA PHE A 134 1.69 -9.06 6.16
C PHE A 134 1.08 -9.85 7.35
N ALA A 135 -0.02 -9.44 7.99
CA ALA A 135 -0.72 -10.30 8.97
C ALA A 135 -1.87 -11.10 8.32
N LEU A 136 -2.18 -10.81 7.06
CA LEU A 136 -3.06 -11.57 6.20
C LEU A 136 -2.23 -12.49 5.30
N PHE A 137 -1.21 -11.92 4.65
CA PHE A 137 -0.20 -12.64 3.88
C PHE A 137 0.93 -13.04 4.82
N GLU A 138 0.73 -14.10 5.60
CA GLU A 138 1.71 -14.59 6.58
C GLU A 138 2.97 -15.16 5.90
N ASP A 139 4.08 -15.21 6.64
CA ASP A 139 5.40 -15.60 6.11
C ASP A 139 5.55 -17.10 5.80
N GLY A 140 4.64 -17.94 6.27
CA GLY A 140 4.70 -19.39 6.11
C GLY A 140 5.36 -20.12 7.29
N PRO A 141 5.32 -21.46 7.30
CA PRO A 141 5.78 -22.27 8.43
C PRO A 141 7.31 -22.27 8.62
N ALA A 142 8.09 -21.99 7.58
CA ALA A 142 9.56 -22.08 7.60
C ALA A 142 10.21 -20.97 6.74
N ASN A 143 9.98 -19.70 7.10
CA ASN A 143 10.53 -18.57 6.36
C ASN A 143 11.97 -18.24 6.79
N THR A 144 12.92 -18.44 5.89
CA THR A 144 14.35 -18.16 6.14
C THR A 144 14.78 -16.74 5.76
N ILE A 145 13.87 -15.92 5.22
CA ILE A 145 14.14 -14.53 4.82
C ILE A 145 13.85 -13.59 5.99
N THR A 146 12.66 -13.69 6.57
CA THR A 146 12.23 -12.84 7.69
C THR A 146 12.59 -13.44 9.05
N GLY A 147 12.91 -14.74 9.09
CA GLY A 147 13.14 -15.49 10.32
C GLY A 147 11.86 -15.90 11.03
N ALA A 148 10.69 -15.62 10.45
CA ALA A 148 9.41 -16.05 10.97
C ALA A 148 9.21 -17.57 10.78
N VAL A 149 8.74 -18.23 11.82
CA VAL A 149 8.45 -19.67 11.84
C VAL A 149 7.06 -19.91 12.43
N ASN A 150 6.43 -21.02 12.05
CA ASN A 150 5.10 -21.42 12.52
C ASN A 150 3.96 -20.43 12.19
N GLN A 151 4.05 -19.71 11.08
CA GLN A 151 2.99 -18.83 10.59
C GLN A 151 2.36 -19.38 9.30
N PRO A 152 1.55 -20.45 9.36
CA PRO A 152 0.96 -21.02 8.15
C PRO A 152 0.01 -20.02 7.48
N PRO A 153 -0.11 -20.07 6.14
CA PRO A 153 -1.06 -19.24 5.40
C PRO A 153 -2.47 -19.30 5.97
N ILE A 154 -3.16 -18.16 5.94
CA ILE A 154 -4.51 -18.02 6.46
C ILE A 154 -5.49 -18.46 5.37
N LYS A 155 -6.55 -19.18 5.75
CA LYS A 155 -7.69 -19.38 4.86
C LYS A 155 -8.73 -18.29 5.06
N GLN A 156 -9.38 -17.84 3.98
CA GLN A 156 -10.41 -16.81 4.04
C GLN A 156 -11.56 -17.14 5.01
N PRO A 157 -12.04 -18.40 5.14
CA PRO A 157 -13.03 -18.77 6.16
C PRO A 157 -12.57 -18.60 7.62
N GLU A 158 -11.27 -18.49 7.86
CA GLU A 158 -10.73 -18.23 9.20
C GLU A 158 -10.81 -16.75 9.59
N LEU A 159 -11.09 -15.86 8.64
CA LEU A 159 -11.25 -14.43 8.89
C LEU A 159 -12.68 -14.13 9.31
N GLU A 160 -12.85 -13.58 10.52
CA GLU A 160 -14.16 -13.22 11.03
C GLU A 160 -14.78 -12.02 10.28
N TYR A 161 -13.95 -11.03 9.94
CA TYR A 161 -14.40 -9.80 9.27
C TYR A 161 -13.67 -9.60 7.95
N VAL A 162 -13.93 -10.47 6.97
CA VAL A 162 -13.34 -10.39 5.62
C VAL A 162 -13.53 -9.00 5.00
N VAL A 163 -14.72 -8.40 5.15
CA VAL A 163 -15.06 -7.07 4.63
C VAL A 163 -14.39 -5.92 5.38
N GLU A 164 -13.80 -6.15 6.53
CA GLU A 164 -13.11 -5.12 7.30
C GLU A 164 -11.60 -5.35 7.32
N THR A 165 -11.13 -6.54 6.98
CA THR A 165 -9.70 -6.89 6.95
C THR A 165 -9.04 -6.24 5.74
N ALA A 166 -8.07 -5.35 5.92
CA ALA A 166 -7.33 -4.79 4.79
C ALA A 166 -6.40 -5.85 4.16
N ALA A 167 -6.34 -5.92 2.83
CA ALA A 167 -5.37 -6.71 2.08
C ALA A 167 -4.23 -5.82 1.53
N TYR A 168 -4.56 -4.69 0.91
CA TYR A 168 -3.58 -3.72 0.40
C TYR A 168 -3.90 -2.31 0.84
N LEU A 169 -2.85 -1.51 1.00
CA LEU A 169 -2.91 -0.17 1.58
C LEU A 169 -1.98 0.76 0.80
N ASP A 170 -2.41 1.98 0.52
CA ASP A 170 -1.51 3.00 -0.02
C ASP A 170 -0.56 3.49 1.08
N GLY A 171 0.75 3.27 0.90
CA GLY A 171 1.72 3.39 1.98
C GLY A 171 3.16 3.07 1.58
N HIS A 172 4.02 2.95 2.59
CA HIS A 172 5.43 2.58 2.41
C HIS A 172 5.84 1.38 3.26
N LEU A 173 6.62 0.48 2.67
CA LEU A 173 7.52 -0.40 3.41
C LEU A 173 8.65 0.44 4.02
N THR A 174 8.95 0.23 5.29
CA THR A 174 9.92 1.06 6.02
C THR A 174 11.11 0.29 6.56
N LEU A 175 12.26 0.95 6.60
CA LEU A 175 13.45 0.48 7.32
C LEU A 175 13.47 1.09 8.72
N GLN A 176 14.26 0.50 9.62
CA GLN A 176 14.51 1.12 10.91
C GLN A 176 15.24 2.45 10.72
N GLY A 177 14.58 3.55 11.07
CA GLY A 177 15.14 4.89 10.91
C GLY A 177 14.09 6.00 10.97
N GLY A 178 14.54 7.22 11.25
CA GLY A 178 13.67 8.37 11.55
C GLY A 178 13.41 8.54 13.05
N ASN A 179 12.42 9.36 13.40
CA ASN A 179 11.97 9.57 14.78
C ASN A 179 10.61 8.88 15.07
N GLY A 180 10.01 8.25 14.06
CA GLY A 180 8.91 7.32 14.20
C GLY A 180 9.43 5.90 14.42
N ASN A 181 8.69 5.09 15.19
CA ASN A 181 9.02 3.70 15.44
C ASN A 181 8.57 2.81 14.25
N CYS A 182 9.23 2.97 13.10
CA CYS A 182 8.95 2.27 11.85
C CYS A 182 9.89 1.09 11.62
N SER A 183 9.36 0.04 11.00
CA SER A 183 10.09 -1.19 10.67
C SER A 183 9.49 -1.88 9.45
N LEU A 184 10.12 -2.95 8.97
CA LEU A 184 9.68 -3.64 7.76
C LEU A 184 8.23 -4.13 7.84
N PHE A 185 7.86 -4.64 9.01
CA PHE A 185 6.54 -5.18 9.31
C PHE A 185 5.57 -4.14 9.88
N ASN A 186 6.02 -2.89 9.99
CA ASN A 186 5.24 -1.79 10.51
C ASN A 186 5.12 -0.69 9.46
N SER A 187 4.36 -1.01 8.41
CA SER A 187 4.27 -0.18 7.20
C SER A 187 3.18 0.88 7.33
N PRO A 188 3.52 2.17 7.32
CA PRO A 188 2.54 3.25 7.44
C PRO A 188 1.81 3.58 6.14
N VAL A 189 0.61 4.16 6.30
CA VAL A 189 -0.15 4.74 5.19
C VAL A 189 0.52 5.98 4.62
N GLU A 190 0.16 6.32 3.39
CA GLU A 190 0.44 7.61 2.80
C GLU A 190 -0.83 8.29 2.28
N GLY A 191 -1.08 9.51 2.75
CA GLY A 191 -2.20 10.34 2.31
C GLY A 191 -1.98 11.01 0.96
N ARG A 192 -1.70 10.25 -0.11
CA ARG A 192 -1.30 10.79 -1.44
C ARG A 192 -2.38 11.65 -2.11
N HIS A 193 -3.66 11.41 -1.83
CA HIS A 193 -4.78 12.01 -2.55
C HIS A 193 -5.65 12.89 -1.64
N SER A 194 -5.21 14.13 -1.38
CA SER A 194 -5.94 15.10 -0.55
C SER A 194 -6.29 14.55 0.84
N GLU A 195 -5.26 14.08 1.57
CA GLU A 195 -5.42 13.50 2.92
C GLU A 195 -6.35 12.27 2.95
N THR A 196 -6.42 11.55 1.83
CA THR A 196 -7.07 10.24 1.77
C THR A 196 -6.08 9.17 1.33
N VAL A 197 -6.29 7.98 1.88
CA VAL A 197 -5.56 6.76 1.55
C VAL A 197 -6.52 5.76 0.93
N SER A 198 -6.07 5.04 -0.08
CA SER A 198 -6.82 3.93 -0.67
C SER A 198 -6.51 2.64 0.08
N VAL A 199 -7.55 1.87 0.38
CA VAL A 199 -7.49 0.59 1.07
C VAL A 199 -8.29 -0.42 0.28
N VAL A 200 -7.75 -1.62 0.12
CA VAL A 200 -8.43 -2.79 -0.43
C VAL A 200 -8.61 -3.78 0.70
N TYR A 201 -9.79 -4.40 0.75
CA TYR A 201 -10.16 -5.36 1.77
C TYR A 201 -10.02 -6.80 1.27
N ALA A 202 -10.08 -7.74 2.22
CA ALA A 202 -9.86 -9.16 1.99
C ALA A 202 -10.99 -9.83 1.18
N ASP A 203 -12.11 -9.15 0.95
CA ASP A 203 -13.17 -9.55 0.00
C ASP A 203 -12.98 -8.93 -1.41
N GLY A 204 -11.94 -8.11 -1.59
CA GLY A 204 -11.59 -7.46 -2.84
C GLY A 204 -12.27 -6.10 -3.10
N HIS A 205 -13.11 -5.58 -2.20
CA HIS A 205 -13.61 -4.22 -2.36
C HIS A 205 -12.54 -3.18 -1.97
N ALA A 206 -12.69 -1.95 -2.48
CA ALA A 206 -11.76 -0.86 -2.21
C ALA A 206 -12.51 0.37 -1.68
N LYS A 207 -11.91 1.07 -0.73
CA LYS A 207 -12.44 2.28 -0.11
C LYS A 207 -11.33 3.30 0.10
N SER A 208 -11.67 4.58 0.02
CA SER A 208 -10.79 5.65 0.48
C SER A 208 -11.10 6.01 1.93
N LEU A 209 -10.08 6.04 2.79
CA LEU A 209 -10.17 6.45 4.18
C LEU A 209 -9.53 7.83 4.37
N LYS A 210 -10.05 8.60 5.33
CA LYS A 210 -9.42 9.87 5.73
C LYS A 210 -8.22 9.58 6.62
N VAL A 211 -7.12 10.28 6.33
CA VAL A 211 -5.89 10.21 7.13
C VAL A 211 -5.53 11.58 7.66
N ARG A 212 -4.78 11.60 8.76
CA ARG A 212 -4.15 12.81 9.30
C ARG A 212 -2.64 12.63 9.29
N GLN A 213 -1.93 13.68 8.94
CA GLN A 213 -0.48 13.70 9.05
C GLN A 213 -0.04 13.75 10.52
N ALA A 214 0.97 12.96 10.86
CA ALA A 214 1.62 12.95 12.16
C ALA A 214 2.93 13.77 12.11
N ASN A 215 3.42 14.21 13.28
CA ASN A 215 4.67 14.98 13.42
C ASN A 215 5.94 14.09 13.46
N GLN A 216 5.80 12.81 13.17
CA GLN A 216 6.89 11.85 13.10
C GLN A 216 7.31 11.57 11.65
N SER A 217 8.52 11.07 11.47
CA SER A 217 9.09 10.70 10.19
C SER A 217 9.67 9.29 10.22
N CYS A 218 9.59 8.64 9.06
CA CYS A 218 10.15 7.32 8.80
C CYS A 218 10.91 7.30 7.49
N ILE A 219 11.69 6.24 7.28
CA ILE A 219 12.50 6.03 6.09
C ILE A 219 11.95 4.81 5.36
N ASN A 220 11.63 4.95 4.08
CA ASN A 220 11.16 3.82 3.28
C ASN A 220 12.31 2.89 2.83
N ILE A 221 11.98 1.75 2.21
CA ILE A 221 12.97 0.79 1.71
C ILE A 221 13.93 1.32 0.63
N SER A 222 13.68 2.51 0.10
CA SER A 222 14.55 3.20 -0.86
C SER A 222 15.26 4.41 -0.25
N ASN A 223 15.43 4.43 1.07
CA ASN A 223 16.11 5.49 1.83
C ASN A 223 15.49 6.90 1.66
N ARG A 224 14.18 6.98 1.36
CA ARG A 224 13.47 8.27 1.31
C ARG A 224 12.77 8.53 2.64
N THR A 225 13.05 9.70 3.21
CA THR A 225 12.37 10.17 4.42
C THR A 225 11.00 10.74 4.09
N PHE A 226 9.98 10.35 4.83
CA PHE A 226 8.61 10.87 4.72
C PHE A 226 7.98 11.06 6.10
N ARG A 227 6.92 11.86 6.17
CA ARG A 227 6.13 12.05 7.39
C ARG A 227 5.09 10.95 7.53
N LEU A 228 4.91 10.46 8.75
CA LEU A 228 3.90 9.48 9.07
C LEU A 228 2.49 10.03 8.83
N TRP A 229 1.60 9.14 8.41
CA TRP A 229 0.18 9.38 8.30
C TRP A 229 -0.55 8.32 9.11
N CYS A 230 -1.70 8.68 9.67
CA CYS A 230 -2.52 7.77 10.46
C CYS A 230 -3.96 7.82 9.93
N VAL A 231 -4.61 6.66 9.84
CA VAL A 231 -6.05 6.57 9.50
C VAL A 231 -6.89 6.99 10.69
N GLN A 232 -7.98 7.73 10.45
CA GLN A 232 -8.87 8.15 11.55
C GLN A 232 -9.77 7.01 12.05
N THR A 233 -9.97 6.00 11.22
CA THR A 233 -10.73 4.78 11.51
C THR A 233 -10.00 3.62 10.87
N ALA A 234 -9.59 2.62 11.64
CA ALA A 234 -8.78 1.53 11.16
C ALA A 234 -9.62 0.35 10.63
N PRO A 235 -9.10 -0.41 9.66
CA PRO A 235 -9.68 -1.70 9.25
C PRO A 235 -9.56 -2.75 10.37
N TYR A 236 -10.34 -3.83 10.28
CA TYR A 236 -10.19 -5.00 11.16
C TYR A 236 -8.76 -5.52 11.12
N ASN A 237 -8.24 -5.89 12.29
CA ASN A 237 -6.95 -6.53 12.41
C ASN A 237 -6.93 -7.65 13.42
N ARG A 238 -6.06 -8.62 13.14
CA ARG A 238 -5.79 -9.80 13.94
C ARG A 238 -4.57 -9.58 14.84
N THR A 239 -4.77 -9.15 16.09
CA THR A 239 -3.69 -9.10 17.10
C THR A 239 -4.08 -9.80 18.39
N CYS A 240 -3.41 -10.90 18.69
CA CYS A 240 -3.62 -11.70 19.88
C CYS A 240 -3.17 -11.01 21.16
N GLY A 241 -4.02 -10.96 22.20
CA GLY A 241 -3.61 -10.65 23.57
C GLY A 241 -2.93 -9.28 23.77
N GLN A 242 -3.03 -8.38 22.81
CA GLN A 242 -2.50 -7.02 22.88
C GLN A 242 -3.65 -6.07 23.23
N GLN A 243 -3.43 -5.17 24.21
CA GLN A 243 -4.40 -4.11 24.51
C GLN A 243 -4.60 -3.22 23.28
N GLN A 244 -5.84 -2.76 23.09
CA GLN A 244 -6.25 -1.82 22.05
C GLN A 244 -5.27 -0.63 21.98
N GLN A 245 -4.45 -0.56 20.94
CA GLN A 245 -3.65 0.63 20.66
C GLN A 245 -4.55 1.69 20.03
N LYS A 246 -4.41 2.94 20.47
CA LYS A 246 -5.26 4.04 20.00
C LYS A 246 -4.89 4.38 18.56
N VAL A 247 -5.89 4.36 17.68
CA VAL A 247 -5.82 4.87 16.32
C VAL A 247 -5.31 6.31 16.33
N CYS A 248 -4.30 6.64 15.51
CA CYS A 248 -3.67 7.95 15.37
C CYS A 248 -2.82 8.43 16.56
N ASP A 249 -2.25 7.54 17.38
CA ASP A 249 -1.26 7.96 18.38
C ASP A 249 0.14 8.08 17.74
N SER A 250 0.60 9.32 17.56
CA SER A 250 1.91 9.63 16.98
C SER A 250 3.02 9.72 18.02
N SER A 251 2.95 8.98 19.13
CA SER A 251 4.04 8.93 20.10
C SER A 251 5.21 8.09 19.57
N ALA A 252 6.46 8.48 19.88
CA ALA A 252 7.64 7.74 19.42
C ALA A 252 7.76 6.35 20.07
N ASN A 253 7.05 6.14 21.18
CA ASN A 253 7.04 4.90 21.94
C ASN A 253 6.00 3.90 21.43
N ILE A 254 5.03 4.37 20.64
CA ILE A 254 4.07 3.51 19.95
C ILE A 254 4.65 3.23 18.56
N PRO A 255 4.84 1.94 18.18
CA PRO A 255 5.21 1.57 16.82
C PRO A 255 4.34 2.33 15.82
N GLY A 256 4.97 3.13 14.95
CA GLY A 256 4.30 4.03 14.03
C GLY A 256 3.26 3.25 13.23
N SER A 257 1.98 3.56 13.39
CA SER A 257 0.84 2.81 12.86
C SER A 257 0.98 1.26 12.89
N ARG A 258 0.84 0.69 14.08
CA ARG A 258 -0.09 -0.46 14.18
C ARG A 258 -1.51 -0.09 13.71
N ASP A 259 -1.78 1.17 13.38
CA ASP A 259 -3.06 1.73 12.95
C ASP A 259 -3.55 1.31 11.56
N LEU A 260 -2.77 0.58 10.77
CA LEU A 260 -3.31 -0.16 9.62
C LEU A 260 -3.83 -1.55 9.99
N TRP A 261 -3.76 -1.83 11.29
CA TRP A 261 -3.74 -3.12 11.92
C TRP A 261 -4.37 -3.04 13.35
N GLY A 262 -5.58 -2.51 13.54
CA GLY A 262 -6.29 -2.62 14.85
C GLY A 262 -7.74 -2.14 14.72
N ILE A 263 -8.83 -2.78 15.19
CA ILE A 263 -9.21 -3.51 16.44
C ILE A 263 -10.47 -4.37 16.07
N PRO A 264 -10.78 -5.59 16.61
CA PRO A 264 -11.07 -5.86 18.04
C PRO A 264 -10.51 -7.12 18.72
N SER A 265 -10.81 -7.17 20.02
CA SER A 265 -10.17 -7.75 21.22
C SER A 265 -10.26 -9.26 21.44
N ASP A 266 -10.81 -10.02 20.50
CA ASP A 266 -11.41 -11.33 20.82
C ASP A 266 -10.54 -12.53 20.41
N ASP A 267 -9.40 -12.29 19.77
CA ASP A 267 -8.47 -13.33 19.33
C ASP A 267 -7.45 -13.73 20.42
N GLN A 268 -7.27 -15.05 20.58
CA GLN A 268 -6.26 -15.67 21.45
C GLN A 268 -5.15 -16.31 20.62
N PHE A 269 -3.91 -16.28 21.11
CA PHE A 269 -2.81 -16.96 20.44
C PHE A 269 -2.92 -18.47 20.66
N SER A 270 -3.07 -19.25 19.59
CA SER A 270 -3.00 -20.71 19.65
C SER A 270 -1.55 -21.13 19.58
N GLY A 271 -0.99 -21.60 20.71
CA GLY A 271 0.35 -22.19 20.72
C GLY A 271 0.48 -23.44 19.84
N THR A 272 -0.63 -24.13 19.56
CA THR A 272 -0.68 -25.31 18.69
C THR A 272 -0.61 -24.94 17.22
N LEU A 273 -1.28 -23.85 16.81
CA LEU A 273 -1.32 -23.41 15.40
C LEU A 273 -0.30 -22.30 15.09
N GLY A 274 0.41 -21.79 16.11
CA GLY A 274 1.39 -20.71 15.96
C GLY A 274 0.80 -19.36 15.53
N ARG A 275 -0.53 -19.21 15.60
CA ARG A 275 -1.26 -18.04 15.09
C ARG A 275 -2.45 -17.67 15.97
N CYS A 276 -3.01 -16.50 15.71
CA CYS A 276 -4.24 -16.05 16.35
C CYS A 276 -5.42 -16.94 15.98
N VAL A 277 -6.28 -17.26 16.93
CA VAL A 277 -7.55 -17.95 16.71
C VAL A 277 -8.62 -17.28 17.55
N LYS A 278 -9.87 -17.36 17.10
CA LYS A 278 -11.01 -16.89 17.87
C LYS A 278 -11.03 -17.54 19.25
N ALA A 279 -11.24 -16.74 20.31
CA ALA A 279 -11.56 -17.29 21.62
C ALA A 279 -12.85 -18.12 21.53
N LEU A 280 -12.81 -19.40 21.89
CA LEU A 280 -14.02 -20.20 22.08
C LEU A 280 -14.82 -19.55 23.21
N ARG A 281 -15.97 -18.95 22.90
CA ARG A 281 -16.96 -18.53 23.89
C ARG A 281 -17.82 -19.71 24.30
#